data_AF-A0A395XNB1-F1
#
_entry.id   AF-A0A395XNB1-F1
#
_cell.length_a   1.000
_cell.length_b   1.000
_cell.length_c   1.000
_cell.angle_alpha   90.00
_cell.angle_beta   90.00
_cell.angle_gamma   90.00
#
_symmetry.space_group_name_H-M   'P 1'
#
loop_
_entity.id
_entity.type
_entity.pdbx_description
1 polymer ?
#
loop_
_entity_poly.entity_id
_entity_poly.type
_entity_poly.pdbx_seq_one_letter_code
_entity_poly.pdbx_strand_id
1 'polypeptide(L)'
;MSSLSAGKHTVKVNFTDGSAETTLTVAQKDTKDTGKTDAGKKPASKSAKTGDNSNLIAWFILLVASVCILGSLRAIRRQRRR
;
A
#
# COMPACT_ATOMS: atom_id res chain seq x y z
N MET A 1 -14.30 23.16 25.79
CA MET A 1 -13.71 22.25 24.79
C MET A 1 -14.61 21.03 24.70
N SER A 2 -15.20 20.77 23.54
CA SER A 2 -16.11 19.64 23.33
C SER A 2 -15.42 18.63 22.41
N SER A 3 -15.23 17.40 22.87
CA SER A 3 -14.60 16.31 22.10
C SER A 3 -15.61 15.19 21.85
N LEU A 4 -15.49 14.51 20.70
CA LEU A 4 -16.23 13.28 20.43
C LEU A 4 -15.75 12.15 21.35
N SER A 5 -16.68 11.34 21.85
CA SER A 5 -16.35 10.13 22.61
C SER A 5 -15.62 9.11 21.73
N ALA A 6 -14.87 8.21 22.37
CA ALA A 6 -14.28 7.07 21.66
C ALA A 6 -15.37 6.21 21.03
N GLY A 7 -15.16 5.75 19.80
CA GLY A 7 -16.15 4.97 19.06
C GLY A 7 -16.14 5.22 17.55
N LYS A 8 -17.05 4.56 16.84
CA LYS A 8 -17.27 4.75 15.41
C LYS A 8 -18.28 5.90 15.21
N HIS A 9 -17.88 6.86 14.40
CA HIS A 9 -18.68 8.03 14.03
C HIS A 9 -18.82 8.07 12.51
N THR A 10 -20.04 8.28 12.04
CA THR A 10 -20.30 8.45 10.61
C THR A 10 -20.22 9.93 10.28
N VAL A 11 -19.29 10.27 9.40
CA VAL A 11 -19.16 11.63 8.86
C VAL A 11 -19.82 11.64 7.49
N LYS A 12 -20.86 12.44 7.36
CA LYS A 12 -21.57 12.68 6.11
C LYS A 12 -21.32 14.11 5.66
N VAL A 13 -20.81 14.27 4.44
CA VAL A 13 -20.64 15.55 3.79
C VAL A 13 -21.65 15.65 2.67
N ASN A 14 -22.59 16.59 2.80
CA ASN A 14 -23.61 16.84 1.78
C ASN A 14 -23.14 17.96 0.84
N PHE A 15 -23.34 17.72 -0.45
CA PHE A 15 -23.16 18.67 -1.55
C PHE A 15 -24.53 18.93 -2.20
N THR A 16 -24.61 19.95 -3.05
CA THR A 16 -25.84 20.29 -3.79
C THR A 16 -26.33 19.18 -4.72
N ASP A 17 -25.44 18.28 -5.14
CA ASP A 17 -25.64 17.22 -6.12
C ASP A 17 -25.50 15.81 -5.54
N GLY A 18 -25.23 15.67 -4.22
CA GLY A 18 -25.11 14.36 -3.60
C GLY A 18 -24.51 14.40 -2.21
N SER A 19 -24.11 13.24 -1.68
CA SER A 19 -23.44 13.16 -0.38
C SER A 19 -22.35 12.09 -0.36
N ALA A 20 -21.25 12.40 0.31
CA ALA A 20 -20.19 11.44 0.61
C ALA A 20 -20.27 11.04 2.08
N GLU A 21 -20.20 9.73 2.37
CA GLU A 21 -20.21 9.20 3.73
C GLU A 21 -18.91 8.44 4.00
N THR A 22 -18.34 8.64 5.19
CA THR A 22 -17.16 7.93 5.67
C THR A 22 -17.29 7.61 7.15
N THR A 23 -16.63 6.54 7.61
CA THR A 23 -16.62 6.16 9.02
C THR A 23 -15.29 6.56 9.65
N LEU A 24 -15.35 7.41 10.66
CA LEU A 24 -14.22 7.80 11.48
C LEU A 24 -14.25 7.02 12.79
N THR A 25 -13.15 6.39 13.19
CA THR A 25 -13.05 5.71 14.49
C THR A 25 -12.17 6.54 15.42
N VAL A 26 -12.76 7.06 16.50
CA VAL A 26 -12.03 7.76 17.56
C VAL A 26 -11.52 6.72 18.54
N ALA A 27 -10.20 6.57 18.62
CA ALA A 27 -9.56 5.70 19.62
C ALA A 27 -9.64 6.35 21.01
N GLN A 28 -9.89 5.53 22.03
CA GLN A 28 -9.79 5.98 23.41
C GLN A 28 -8.30 6.18 23.74
N LYS A 29 -7.95 7.34 24.30
CA LYS A 29 -6.65 7.49 24.96
C LYS A 29 -6.71 6.69 26.25
N ASP A 30 -5.94 5.61 26.32
CA ASP A 30 -5.66 4.96 27.59
C ASP A 30 -4.96 5.97 28.50
N THR A 31 -5.62 6.38 29.59
CA THR A 31 -4.98 7.19 30.64
C THR A 31 -4.12 6.27 31.48
N LYS A 32 -3.07 5.73 30.87
CA LYS A 32 -2.01 5.01 31.56
C LYS A 32 -0.68 5.64 31.21
N ASP A 33 -0.53 6.89 31.63
CA ASP A 33 0.79 7.38 32.02
C ASP A 33 1.20 6.62 33.28
N THR A 34 1.83 5.48 33.08
CA THR A 34 2.63 4.84 34.12
C THR A 34 3.67 4.02 33.38
N GLY A 35 4.89 4.57 33.33
CA GLY A 35 6.05 3.88 32.82
C GLY A 35 6.20 2.52 33.49
N LYS A 36 6.10 1.46 32.69
CA LYS A 36 6.94 0.27 32.77
C LYS A 36 6.58 -0.65 31.61
N THR A 37 7.63 -1.13 30.98
CA THR A 37 7.73 -2.29 30.09
C THR A 37 6.74 -3.38 30.44
N ASP A 38 5.97 -3.85 29.46
CA ASP A 38 5.59 -5.26 29.38
C ASP A 38 5.32 -5.68 27.93
N ALA A 39 6.15 -6.60 27.47
CA ALA A 39 6.03 -7.30 26.21
C ALA A 39 4.85 -8.27 26.28
N GLY A 40 3.67 -7.85 25.80
CA GLY A 40 2.46 -8.67 25.75
C GLY A 40 1.91 -8.78 24.33
N LYS A 41 2.13 -9.93 23.69
CA LYS A 41 1.55 -10.44 22.42
C LYS A 41 0.47 -9.56 21.77
N LYS A 42 0.88 -8.79 20.75
CA LYS A 42 -0.02 -8.39 19.65
C LYS A 42 -0.47 -9.67 18.93
N PRO A 43 -1.77 -9.88 18.63
CA PRO A 43 -2.12 -10.81 17.57
C PRO A 43 -1.40 -10.29 16.32
N ALA A 44 -0.64 -11.17 15.66
CA ALA A 44 0.06 -10.84 14.43
C ALA A 44 -0.99 -10.33 13.43
N SER A 45 -1.10 -9.00 13.33
CA SER A 45 -1.81 -8.35 12.25
C SER A 45 -1.16 -8.93 11.00
N LYS A 46 -1.91 -9.77 10.27
CA LYS A 46 -1.57 -10.09 8.89
C LYS A 46 -1.44 -8.72 8.23
N SER A 47 -0.20 -8.28 8.08
CA SER A 47 0.11 -7.01 7.45
C SER A 47 -0.63 -7.04 6.12
N ALA A 48 -1.52 -6.07 5.89
CA ALA A 48 -2.16 -5.93 4.59
C ALA A 48 -1.01 -5.82 3.60
N LYS A 49 -0.87 -6.82 2.73
CA LYS A 49 0.20 -6.88 1.73
C LYS A 49 -0.11 -5.82 0.66
N THR A 50 0.06 -4.57 1.04
CA THR A 50 -0.06 -3.40 0.18
C THR A 50 1.29 -3.26 -0.49
N GLY A 51 1.35 -3.84 -1.67
CA GLY A 51 2.57 -4.09 -2.42
C GLY A 51 2.28 -5.20 -3.43
N ASP A 52 1.28 -4.97 -4.27
CA ASP A 52 1.09 -5.81 -5.44
C ASP A 52 2.33 -5.65 -6.33
N ASN A 53 3.19 -6.66 -6.29
CA ASN A 53 4.42 -6.75 -7.09
C ASN A 53 4.15 -6.77 -8.61
N SER A 54 2.89 -6.65 -9.02
CA SER A 54 2.42 -6.58 -10.41
C SER A 54 3.17 -5.52 -11.20
N ASN A 55 3.47 -4.36 -10.60
CA ASN A 55 4.29 -3.35 -11.26
C ASN A 55 5.73 -3.86 -11.43
N LEU A 56 6.37 -4.36 -10.37
CA LEU A 56 7.75 -4.87 -10.44
C LEU A 56 7.93 -6.00 -11.48
N ILE A 57 6.98 -6.93 -11.55
CA ILE A 57 6.96 -8.03 -12.53
C ILE A 57 6.82 -7.50 -13.96
N ALA A 58 5.95 -6.50 -14.19
CA ALA A 58 5.81 -5.87 -15.50
C ALA A 58 7.12 -5.20 -15.95
N TRP A 59 7.87 -4.58 -15.04
CA TRP A 59 9.17 -3.99 -15.33
C TRP A 59 10.23 -5.06 -15.65
N PHE A 60 10.23 -6.20 -14.97
CA PHE A 60 11.13 -7.31 -15.32
C PHE A 60 10.83 -7.92 -16.69
N ILE A 61 9.56 -8.10 -17.04
CA ILE A 61 9.15 -8.60 -18.36
C ILE A 61 9.60 -7.62 -19.46
N LEU A 62 9.40 -6.32 -19.24
CA LEU A 62 9.85 -5.26 -20.15
C LEU A 62 11.38 -5.29 -20.33
N LEU A 63 12.13 -5.49 -19.25
CA LEU A 63 13.59 -5.57 -19.28
C LEU A 63 14.07 -6.77 -20.10
N VAL A 64 13.48 -7.96 -19.89
CA VAL A 64 13.82 -9.17 -20.66
C VAL A 64 13.52 -8.99 -22.13
N ALA A 65 12.36 -8.43 -22.49
CA ALA A 65 12.01 -8.15 -23.88
C ALA A 65 13.04 -7.23 -24.57
N SER A 66 13.50 -6.18 -23.89
CA SER A 66 14.53 -5.27 -24.40
C SER A 66 15.86 -5.98 -24.66
N VAL A 67 16.27 -6.89 -23.78
CA VAL A 67 17.52 -7.65 -23.94
C VAL A 67 17.41 -8.63 -25.10
N CYS A 68 16.28 -9.31 -25.26
CA CYS A 68 16.03 -10.24 -26.37
C CYS A 68 16.15 -9.55 -27.75
N ILE A 69 15.60 -8.35 -27.90
CA ILE A 69 15.65 -7.58 -29.16
C ILE A 69 17.09 -7.16 -29.49
N LEU A 70 17.83 -6.62 -28.53
CA LEU A 70 19.22 -6.21 -28.74
C LEU A 70 20.16 -7.40 -28.97
N GLY A 71 19.93 -8.50 -28.26
CA GLY A 71 20.69 -9.74 -28.39
C GLY A 71 20.52 -10.38 -29.78
N SER A 72 19.28 -10.52 -30.23
CA SER A 72 18.98 -11.05 -31.57
C SER A 72 19.51 -10.16 -32.68
N LEU A 73 19.37 -8.83 -32.58
CA LEU A 73 19.93 -7.90 -33.57
C LEU A 73 21.46 -7.95 -33.61
N ARG A 74 22.14 -8.04 -32.47
CA ARG A 74 23.60 -8.23 -32.42
C ARG A 74 24.03 -9.57 -33.00
N ALA A 75 23.31 -10.65 -32.73
CA ALA A 75 23.58 -11.97 -33.29
C ALA A 75 23.45 -11.97 -34.81
N ILE A 76 22.37 -11.40 -35.35
CA ILE A 76 22.14 -11.27 -36.80
C ILE A 76 23.23 -10.42 -37.45
N ARG A 77 23.60 -9.28 -36.83
CA ARG A 77 24.71 -8.44 -37.33
C ARG A 77 26.05 -9.16 -37.29
N ARG A 78 26.29 -10.01 -36.29
CA ARG A 78 27.52 -10.82 -36.18
C ARG A 78 27.54 -11.93 -37.23
N GLN A 79 26.40 -12.56 -37.49
CA GLN A 79 26.27 -13.61 -38.51
C GLN A 79 26.39 -13.06 -39.93
N ARG A 80 25.97 -11.81 -40.18
CA ARG A 80 26.19 -11.10 -41.45
C ARG A 80 27.63 -10.59 -41.66
N ARG A 81 28.44 -10.53 -40.61
CA ARG A 81 29.85 -10.10 -40.67
C ARG A 81 30.84 -11.25 -40.75
N ARG A 82 30.37 -12.49 -40.58
CA ARG A 82 31.12 -13.71 -40.91
C ARG A 82 30.73 -14.17 -42.29
#